data_AF-A0A9X2YHJ1-F1
#
_entry.id   AF-A0A9X2YHJ1-F1
#
_cell.length_a   1.000
_cell.length_b   1.000
_cell.length_c   1.000
_cell.angle_alpha   90.00
_cell.angle_beta   90.00
_cell.angle_gamma   90.00
#
_symmetry.space_group_name_H-M   'P 1'
#
loop_
_entity.id
_entity.type
_entity.pdbx_description
1 polymer ?
#
loop_
_entity_poly.entity_id
_entity_poly.type
_entity_poly.pdbx_seq_one_letter_code
_entity_poly.pdbx_strand_id
1 'polypeptide(L)'
;MATQKAGGAKSASKKVAARAPVKRAPTTKAAVVGVRKARVAADDPLSEQRVLYLANVFSRAQLAKLIGVSPSQTSRWASGEERPGPAAAPALIDLEHVYSRARLVWGGEPARIWMESANAFLGGARPLDVLRTEGASRVLQALDAEMWGGAA
;
A
#
# COMPACT_ATOMS: atom_id res chain seq x y z
N MET A 1 51.89 61.06 48.25
CA MET A 1 50.90 60.11 48.78
C MET A 1 51.34 58.71 48.38
N ALA A 2 51.71 57.91 49.37
CA ALA A 2 52.31 56.59 49.25
C ALA A 2 51.51 55.60 50.12
N THR A 3 51.90 54.32 50.03
CA THR A 3 51.49 53.14 50.83
C THR A 3 50.27 52.38 50.26
N GLN A 4 50.31 51.10 49.87
CA GLN A 4 51.01 49.86 50.27
C GLN A 4 50.19 48.97 51.25
N LYS A 5 50.03 47.69 50.82
CA LYS A 5 49.92 46.42 51.56
C LYS A 5 48.66 46.02 52.38
N ALA A 6 48.18 44.84 51.98
CA ALA A 6 48.13 43.56 52.71
C ALA A 6 47.02 43.22 53.72
N GLY A 7 46.50 42.00 53.54
CA GLY A 7 45.76 41.16 54.50
C GLY A 7 44.80 40.25 53.71
N GLY A 8 44.88 38.93 53.64
CA GLY A 8 45.53 37.92 54.46
C GLY A 8 44.48 37.02 55.10
N ALA A 9 44.15 35.87 54.50
CA ALA A 9 43.68 34.67 55.22
C ALA A 9 43.64 33.44 54.29
N LYS A 10 44.31 32.36 54.72
CA LYS A 10 44.36 31.03 54.13
C LYS A 10 43.06 30.27 54.43
N SER A 11 42.63 29.34 53.56
CA SER A 11 42.26 27.99 54.02
C SER A 11 42.17 26.95 52.89
N ALA A 12 42.97 25.90 53.07
CA ALA A 12 42.78 24.49 52.73
C ALA A 12 42.35 24.07 51.31
N SER A 13 43.34 23.67 50.49
CA SER A 13 43.15 22.75 49.37
C SER A 13 42.81 21.34 49.87
N LYS A 14 41.62 20.83 49.53
CA LYS A 14 41.31 19.39 49.65
C LYS A 14 41.60 18.70 48.32
N LYS A 15 42.67 17.90 48.31
CA LYS A 15 43.04 16.95 47.25
C LYS A 15 41.88 15.97 47.02
N VAL A 16 41.25 15.99 45.85
CA VAL A 16 40.37 14.91 45.39
C VAL A 16 41.18 14.03 44.46
N ALA A 17 41.37 12.79 44.89
CA ALA A 17 42.13 11.77 44.17
C ALA A 17 41.50 11.48 42.79
N ALA A 18 42.36 11.46 41.77
CA ALA A 18 42.01 11.09 40.41
C ALA A 18 41.56 9.61 40.37
N ARG A 19 40.33 9.35 39.90
CA ARG A 19 39.89 8.01 39.49
C ARG A 19 40.35 7.76 38.05
N ALA A 20 41.04 6.63 37.85
CA ALA A 20 41.49 6.15 36.54
C ALA A 20 40.29 5.80 35.62
N PRO A 21 40.43 5.91 34.29
CA PRO A 21 39.34 5.60 33.36
C PRO A 21 39.18 4.09 33.17
N VAL A 22 37.98 3.57 33.45
CA VAL A 22 37.61 2.19 33.14
C VAL A 22 37.33 2.10 31.64
N LYS A 23 38.18 1.38 30.89
CA LYS A 23 37.96 1.04 29.48
C LYS A 23 36.75 0.10 29.38
N ARG A 24 35.66 0.57 28.77
CA ARG A 24 34.51 -0.28 28.40
C ARG A 24 34.84 -1.03 27.11
N ALA A 25 34.76 -2.36 27.14
CA ALA A 25 34.84 -3.21 25.95
C ALA A 25 33.58 -3.03 25.07
N PRO A 26 33.69 -3.10 23.73
CA PRO A 26 32.53 -3.01 22.85
C PRO A 26 31.74 -4.31 22.92
N THR A 27 30.50 -4.25 23.41
CA THR A 27 29.52 -5.32 23.20
C THR A 27 29.03 -5.24 21.76
N THR A 28 29.60 -6.07 20.88
CA THR A 28 29.02 -6.34 19.56
C THR A 28 27.68 -7.06 19.76
N LYS A 29 26.58 -6.30 19.75
CA LYS A 29 25.27 -6.88 19.48
C LYS A 29 25.30 -7.37 18.05
N ALA A 30 25.48 -8.68 17.87
CA ALA A 30 25.23 -9.34 16.61
C ALA A 30 23.78 -9.03 16.22
N ALA A 31 23.60 -8.10 15.29
CA ALA A 31 22.33 -7.88 14.65
C ALA A 31 22.00 -9.19 13.93
N VAL A 32 21.08 -9.96 14.49
CA VAL A 32 20.44 -11.05 13.77
C VAL A 32 19.65 -10.37 12.66
N VAL A 33 20.31 -10.15 11.52
CA VAL A 33 19.66 -9.80 10.27
C VAL A 33 18.93 -11.06 9.84
N GLY A 34 17.78 -11.29 10.47
CA GLY A 34 16.79 -12.20 9.95
C GLY A 34 16.41 -11.64 8.60
N VAL A 35 16.96 -12.24 7.53
CA VAL A 35 16.38 -12.15 6.20
C VAL A 35 14.95 -12.62 6.39
N ARG A 36 14.02 -11.69 6.58
CA ARG A 36 12.60 -11.98 6.48
C ARG A 36 12.49 -12.54 5.07
N LYS A 37 12.40 -13.86 4.94
CA LYS A 37 12.08 -14.54 3.69
C LYS A 37 10.91 -13.73 3.14
N ALA A 38 11.15 -12.97 2.08
CA ALA A 38 10.10 -12.17 1.46
C ALA A 38 8.95 -13.16 1.29
N ARG A 39 7.82 -12.92 1.96
CA ARG A 39 6.65 -13.78 1.80
C ARG A 39 6.52 -13.97 0.31
N VAL A 40 6.65 -15.22 -0.14
CA VAL A 40 6.61 -15.58 -1.56
C VAL A 40 5.48 -14.76 -2.16
N ALA A 41 5.83 -13.82 -3.05
CA ALA A 41 4.82 -12.99 -3.69
C ALA A 41 3.75 -13.94 -4.21
N ALA A 42 2.48 -13.63 -3.94
CA ALA A 42 1.35 -14.48 -4.30
C ALA A 42 1.59 -15.08 -5.69
N ASP A 43 1.53 -16.41 -5.78
CA ASP A 43 1.77 -17.15 -7.02
C ASP A 43 0.55 -16.97 -7.93
N ASP A 44 0.41 -15.76 -8.45
CA ASP A 44 -0.55 -15.37 -9.45
C ASP A 44 0.19 -15.37 -10.81
N PRO A 45 0.17 -16.49 -11.54
CA PRO A 45 0.86 -16.60 -12.81
C PRO A 45 0.30 -15.65 -13.87
N LEU A 46 -0.91 -15.11 -13.66
CA LEU A 46 -1.59 -14.20 -14.58
C LEU A 46 -1.41 -12.73 -14.23
N SER A 47 -0.63 -12.40 -13.18
CA SER A 47 -0.56 -11.03 -12.66
C SER A 47 -0.18 -9.98 -13.71
N GLU A 48 0.84 -10.25 -14.53
CA GLU A 48 1.30 -9.29 -15.55
C GLU A 48 0.25 -9.12 -16.65
N GLN A 49 -0.26 -10.23 -17.19
CA GLN A 49 -1.30 -10.23 -18.21
C GLN A 49 -2.58 -9.53 -17.71
N ARG A 50 -2.97 -9.75 -16.46
CA ARG A 50 -4.12 -9.11 -15.83
C ARG A 50 -3.93 -7.59 -15.76
N VAL A 51 -2.77 -7.12 -15.32
CA VAL A 51 -2.48 -5.68 -15.27
C VAL A 51 -2.50 -5.07 -16.66
N LEU A 52 -1.89 -5.72 -17.65
CA LEU A 52 -1.90 -5.25 -19.04
C LEU A 52 -3.32 -5.18 -19.61
N TYR A 53 -4.10 -6.23 -19.42
CA TYR A 53 -5.49 -6.30 -19.86
C TYR A 53 -6.34 -5.19 -19.24
N LEU A 54 -6.30 -5.06 -17.91
CA LEU A 54 -7.07 -4.04 -17.19
C LEU A 54 -6.60 -2.62 -17.53
N ALA A 55 -5.30 -2.41 -17.75
CA ALA A 55 -4.76 -1.13 -18.19
C ALA A 55 -5.23 -0.75 -19.60
N ASN A 56 -5.50 -1.72 -20.47
CA ASN A 56 -6.10 -1.47 -21.78
C ASN A 56 -7.59 -1.12 -21.68
N VAL A 57 -8.30 -1.71 -20.72
CA VAL A 57 -9.74 -1.45 -20.49
C VAL A 57 -9.99 -0.10 -19.82
N PHE A 58 -9.25 0.21 -18.75
CA PHE A 58 -9.52 1.38 -17.90
C PHE A 58 -8.47 2.49 -18.06
N SER A 59 -7.42 2.33 -18.87
CA SER A 59 -6.18 3.13 -18.79
C SER A 59 -5.37 2.87 -17.51
N ARG A 60 -4.05 3.06 -17.60
CA ARG A 60 -3.13 2.91 -16.45
C ARG A 60 -3.46 3.88 -15.30
N ALA A 61 -3.86 5.11 -15.63
CA ALA A 61 -4.14 6.14 -14.63
C ALA A 61 -5.40 5.83 -13.81
N GLN A 62 -6.46 5.34 -14.47
CA GLN A 62 -7.68 4.92 -13.76
C GLN A 62 -7.41 3.63 -12.97
N LEU A 63 -6.71 2.65 -13.55
CA LEU A 63 -6.35 1.42 -12.85
C LEU A 63 -5.60 1.71 -11.55
N ALA A 64 -4.62 2.62 -11.59
CA ALA A 64 -3.89 3.05 -10.40
C ALA A 64 -4.82 3.63 -9.32
N LYS A 65 -5.80 4.47 -9.71
CA LYS A 65 -6.81 5.03 -8.79
C LYS A 65 -7.72 3.96 -8.20
N LEU A 66 -8.17 3.01 -9.02
CA LEU A 66 -9.06 1.92 -8.59
C LEU A 66 -8.39 1.01 -7.56
N ILE A 67 -7.11 0.70 -7.78
CA ILE A 67 -6.32 -0.16 -6.88
C ILE A 67 -5.73 0.63 -5.70
N GLY A 68 -5.73 1.96 -5.74
CA GLY A 68 -5.20 2.80 -4.66
C GLY A 68 -3.67 2.88 -4.63
N VAL A 69 -3.04 2.89 -5.80
CA VAL A 69 -1.57 2.89 -5.96
C VAL A 69 -1.11 4.00 -6.91
N SER A 70 0.20 4.21 -7.04
CA SER A 70 0.73 5.19 -7.98
C SER A 70 0.73 4.66 -9.43
N PRO A 71 0.60 5.54 -10.45
CA PRO A 71 0.70 5.13 -11.85
C PRO A 71 2.04 4.49 -12.24
N SER A 72 3.13 4.90 -11.56
CA SER A 72 4.45 4.29 -11.76
C SER A 72 4.48 2.84 -11.30
N GLN A 73 3.77 2.51 -10.21
CA GLN A 73 3.70 1.14 -9.69
C GLN A 73 2.94 0.24 -10.66
N THR A 74 1.82 0.71 -11.23
CA THR A 74 1.11 -0.04 -12.27
C THR A 74 1.95 -0.25 -13.53
N SER A 75 2.85 0.69 -13.86
CA SER A 75 3.76 0.54 -15.00
C SER A 75 4.84 -0.51 -14.75
N ARG A 76 5.41 -0.57 -13.53
CA ARG A 76 6.38 -1.62 -13.14
C ARG A 76 5.74 -3.01 -13.09
N TRP A 77 4.47 -3.10 -12.71
CA TRP A 77 3.73 -4.36 -12.78
C TRP A 77 3.46 -4.81 -14.21
N ALA A 78 3.13 -3.86 -15.10
CA ALA A 78 2.90 -4.13 -16.50
C ALA A 78 4.17 -4.53 -17.28
N SER A 79 5.37 -4.17 -16.78
CA SER A 79 6.66 -4.57 -17.36
C SER A 79 7.27 -5.83 -16.70
N GLY A 80 6.60 -6.39 -15.69
CA GLY A 80 7.11 -7.53 -14.93
C GLY A 80 8.28 -7.19 -13.97
N GLU A 81 8.69 -5.93 -13.87
CA GLU A 81 9.75 -5.47 -12.95
C GLU A 81 9.37 -5.65 -11.48
N GLU A 82 8.08 -5.52 -11.17
CA GLU A 82 7.53 -5.63 -9.82
C GLU A 82 6.25 -6.47 -9.88
N ARG A 83 5.93 -7.21 -8.82
CA ARG A 83 4.63 -7.89 -8.71
C ARG A 83 3.69 -7.15 -7.74
N PRO A 84 2.38 -7.15 -7.99
CA PRO A 84 1.40 -6.63 -7.04
C PRO A 84 1.53 -7.30 -5.67
N GLY A 85 1.53 -6.47 -4.62
CA GLY A 85 1.58 -6.94 -3.24
C GLY A 85 0.26 -7.58 -2.77
N PRO A 86 0.22 -8.13 -1.54
CA PRO A 86 -0.93 -8.87 -1.01
C PRO A 86 -2.23 -8.06 -0.88
N ALA A 87 -2.16 -6.73 -0.90
CA ALA A 87 -3.34 -5.87 -0.93
C ALA A 87 -3.84 -5.59 -2.36
N ALA A 88 -2.91 -5.45 -3.32
CA ALA A 88 -3.24 -5.07 -4.69
C ALA A 88 -3.61 -6.27 -5.56
N ALA A 89 -3.00 -7.44 -5.34
CA ALA A 89 -3.27 -8.63 -6.14
C ALA A 89 -4.75 -9.08 -6.04
N PRO A 90 -5.36 -9.18 -4.84
CA PRO A 90 -6.79 -9.50 -4.74
C PRO A 90 -7.68 -8.45 -5.41
N ALA A 91 -7.39 -7.16 -5.23
CA ALA A 91 -8.17 -6.08 -5.84
C ALA A 91 -8.13 -6.12 -7.38
N LEU A 92 -6.99 -6.48 -7.97
CA LEU A 92 -6.86 -6.69 -9.42
C LEU A 92 -7.70 -7.89 -9.89
N ILE A 93 -7.68 -9.00 -9.14
CA ILE A 93 -8.46 -10.21 -9.44
C ILE A 93 -9.96 -9.90 -9.38
N ASP A 94 -10.39 -9.20 -8.33
CA ASP A 94 -11.79 -8.79 -8.13
C ASP A 94 -12.27 -7.88 -9.27
N LEU A 95 -11.46 -6.89 -9.66
CA LEU A 95 -11.75 -6.00 -10.79
C LEU A 95 -11.87 -6.77 -12.11
N GLU A 96 -10.93 -7.68 -12.39
CA GLU A 96 -11.00 -8.54 -13.58
C GLU A 96 -12.25 -9.40 -13.56
N HIS A 97 -12.58 -10.00 -12.41
CA HIS A 97 -13.71 -10.91 -12.28
C HIS A 97 -15.03 -10.20 -12.56
N VAL A 98 -15.28 -9.05 -11.92
CA VAL A 98 -16.50 -8.25 -12.13
C VAL A 98 -16.61 -7.80 -13.58
N TYR A 99 -15.53 -7.24 -14.15
CA TYR A 99 -15.54 -6.81 -15.55
C TYR A 99 -15.79 -7.99 -16.51
N SER A 100 -15.17 -9.14 -16.24
CA SER A 100 -15.33 -10.36 -17.03
C SER A 100 -16.76 -10.90 -16.98
N ARG A 101 -17.44 -10.81 -15.83
CA ARG A 101 -18.87 -11.15 -15.71
C ARG A 101 -19.73 -10.17 -16.48
N ALA A 102 -19.52 -8.86 -16.31
CA ALA A 102 -20.31 -7.83 -16.99
C ALA A 102 -20.20 -7.92 -18.52
N ARG A 103 -18.99 -8.19 -19.06
CA ARG A 103 -18.81 -8.33 -20.52
C ARG A 103 -19.47 -9.57 -21.12
N LEU A 104 -19.80 -10.59 -20.32
CA LEU A 104 -20.58 -11.74 -20.81
C LEU A 104 -22.04 -11.35 -21.04
N VAL A 105 -22.53 -10.31 -20.34
CA VAL A 105 -23.90 -9.83 -20.48
C VAL A 105 -24.00 -8.80 -21.61
N TRP A 106 -23.10 -7.82 -21.63
CA TRP A 106 -23.23 -6.65 -22.52
C TRP A 106 -22.06 -6.42 -23.49
N GLY A 107 -21.01 -7.24 -23.47
CA GLY A 107 -19.78 -6.97 -24.22
C GLY A 107 -18.89 -5.92 -23.56
N GLY A 108 -17.77 -5.58 -24.20
CA GLY A 108 -16.69 -4.80 -23.57
C GLY A 108 -17.06 -3.36 -23.18
N GLU A 109 -17.36 -2.52 -24.17
CA GLU A 109 -17.63 -1.10 -23.90
C GLU A 109 -18.89 -0.87 -23.03
N PRO A 110 -20.03 -1.55 -23.30
CA PRO A 110 -21.20 -1.42 -22.42
C PRO A 110 -20.94 -1.88 -20.98
N ALA A 111 -20.14 -2.94 -20.77
CA ALA A 111 -19.73 -3.35 -19.42
C ALA A 111 -18.90 -2.26 -18.73
N ARG A 112 -17.99 -1.60 -19.45
CA ARG A 112 -17.21 -0.47 -18.91
C ARG A 112 -18.13 0.68 -18.50
N ILE A 113 -19.07 1.06 -19.37
CA ILE A 113 -20.06 2.10 -19.09
C ILE A 113 -20.88 1.76 -17.85
N TRP A 114 -21.37 0.52 -17.75
CA TRP A 114 -22.11 0.05 -16.58
C TRP A 114 -21.31 0.20 -15.29
N MET A 115 -20.03 -0.21 -15.31
CA MET A 115 -19.13 -0.10 -14.15
C MET A 115 -18.88 1.36 -13.70
N GLU A 116 -18.96 2.31 -14.64
CA GLU A 116 -18.76 3.75 -14.43
C GLU A 116 -20.06 4.53 -14.19
N SER A 117 -21.22 3.88 -14.28
CA SER A 117 -22.54 4.52 -14.18
C SER A 117 -23.18 4.35 -12.81
N ALA A 118 -24.09 5.26 -12.44
CA ALA A 118 -24.89 5.12 -11.22
C ALA A 118 -25.78 3.87 -11.32
N ASN A 119 -25.80 3.03 -10.30
CA ASN A 119 -26.54 1.77 -10.31
C ASN A 119 -27.64 1.73 -9.23
N ALA A 120 -28.88 1.39 -9.63
CA ALA A 120 -30.03 1.38 -8.72
C ALA A 120 -29.92 0.33 -7.60
N PHE A 121 -29.38 -0.86 -7.89
CA PHE A 121 -29.15 -1.92 -6.91
C PHE A 121 -28.02 -1.58 -5.92
N LEU A 122 -27.21 -0.57 -6.25
CA LEU A 122 -26.16 -0.02 -5.38
C LEU A 122 -26.56 1.31 -4.74
N GLY A 123 -27.85 1.64 -4.70
CA GLY A 123 -28.34 2.89 -4.10
C GLY A 123 -27.84 4.15 -4.80
N GLY A 124 -27.62 4.06 -6.12
CA GLY A 124 -27.09 5.14 -6.96
C GLY A 124 -25.56 5.25 -6.98
N ALA A 125 -24.84 4.44 -6.18
CA ALA A 125 -23.39 4.37 -6.27
C ALA A 125 -22.94 3.70 -7.58
N ARG A 126 -21.73 4.03 -8.02
CA ARG A 126 -21.12 3.39 -9.20
C ARG A 126 -20.50 2.04 -8.80
N PRO A 127 -20.62 0.97 -9.62
CA PRO A 127 -20.00 -0.31 -9.34
C PRO A 127 -18.50 -0.23 -9.04
N LEU A 128 -17.73 0.61 -9.74
CA LEU A 128 -16.30 0.78 -9.45
C LEU A 128 -16.01 1.38 -8.07
N ASP A 129 -16.86 2.29 -7.60
CA ASP A 129 -16.67 2.91 -6.28
C ASP A 129 -16.98 1.90 -5.18
N VAL A 130 -18.04 1.12 -5.35
CA VAL A 130 -18.42 0.03 -4.43
C VAL A 130 -17.36 -1.07 -4.44
N LEU A 131 -16.86 -1.47 -5.61
CA LEU A 131 -15.79 -2.46 -5.72
C LEU A 131 -14.55 -2.06 -4.91
N ARG A 132 -14.16 -0.78 -4.98
CA ARG A 132 -12.99 -0.25 -4.26
C ARG A 132 -13.20 -0.18 -2.74
N THR A 133 -14.42 0.09 -2.29
CA THR A 133 -14.71 0.43 -0.88
C THR A 133 -15.28 -0.75 -0.09
N GLU A 134 -16.05 -1.62 -0.75
CA GLU A 134 -16.79 -2.73 -0.15
C GLU A 134 -16.41 -4.10 -0.73
N GLY A 135 -15.67 -4.13 -1.85
CA GLY A 135 -15.25 -5.36 -2.52
C GLY A 135 -16.23 -5.89 -3.57
N ALA A 136 -15.89 -7.03 -4.19
CA ALA A 136 -16.61 -7.54 -5.37
C ALA A 136 -18.02 -8.06 -5.07
N SER A 137 -18.26 -8.63 -3.88
CA SER A 137 -19.50 -9.36 -3.59
C SER A 137 -20.76 -8.54 -3.84
N ARG A 138 -20.79 -7.29 -3.36
CA ARG A 138 -21.94 -6.40 -3.52
C ARG A 138 -22.18 -6.02 -4.99
N VAL A 139 -21.10 -5.85 -5.75
CA VAL A 139 -21.19 -5.52 -7.18
C VAL A 139 -21.67 -6.72 -7.99
N LEU A 140 -21.21 -7.93 -7.66
CA LEU A 140 -21.68 -9.15 -8.30
C LEU A 140 -23.16 -9.40 -8.03
N GLN A 141 -23.64 -9.13 -6.81
CA GLN A 141 -25.07 -9.22 -6.49
C GLN A 141 -25.91 -8.23 -7.31
N ALA A 142 -25.43 -6.99 -7.50
CA ALA A 142 -26.10 -6.02 -8.36
C ALA A 142 -26.12 -6.46 -9.83
N LEU A 143 -25.02 -7.04 -10.32
CA LEU A 143 -24.93 -7.60 -11.66
C LEU A 143 -25.92 -8.75 -11.86
N ASP A 144 -25.99 -9.68 -10.89
CA ASP A 144 -26.98 -10.76 -10.92
C ASP A 144 -28.41 -10.20 -10.93
N ALA A 145 -28.70 -9.21 -10.08
CA ALA A 145 -30.02 -8.59 -10.02
C ALA A 145 -30.44 -7.97 -11.36
N GLU A 146 -29.53 -7.33 -12.10
CA GLU A 146 -29.82 -6.83 -13.45
C GLU A 146 -30.09 -7.96 -14.45
N MET A 147 -29.29 -9.03 -14.42
CA MET A 147 -29.46 -10.16 -15.35
C MET A 147 -30.79 -10.89 -15.16
N TRP A 148 -31.22 -11.07 -13.91
CA TRP A 148 -32.44 -11.78 -13.57
C TRP A 148 -33.67 -10.86 -13.51
N GLY A 149 -33.53 -9.59 -13.94
CA GLY A 149 -34.64 -8.65 -14.06
C GLY A 149 -35.24 -8.21 -12.74
N GLY A 150 -34.41 -8.10 -11.69
CA GLY A 150 -34.82 -7.65 -10.36
C GLY A 150 -36.03 -8.42 -9.85
N ALA A 151 -35.84 -9.67 -9.43
CA ALA A 151 -36.89 -10.38 -8.69
C ALA A 151 -37.14 -9.67 -7.35
N ALA A 152 -38.02 -8.68 -7.40
CA ALA A 152 -38.72 -8.06 -6.29
C ALA A 152 -40.22 -8.37 -6.44
#